data_AF-A0A949QA72-F1
#
_entry.id   AF-A0A949QA72-F1
#
_cell.length_a   1.000
_cell.length_b   1.000
_cell.length_c   1.000
_cell.angle_alpha   90.00
_cell.angle_beta   90.00
_cell.angle_gamma   90.00
#
_symmetry.space_group_name_H-M   'P 1'
#
loop_
_entity.id
_entity.type
_entity.pdbx_description
1 polymer ?
#
loop_
_entity_poly.entity_id
_entity_poly.type
_entity_poly.pdbx_seq_one_letter_code
_entity_poly.pdbx_strand_id
1 'polypeptide(L)'
;LAQHMKQALREGDTMARISGDEFVAVLPDLTDVADCTPLLNRLLAAASHPLQVGNLSLRVSASLGVSFYPQAQEVEADQLLRQADQAMYQAKVAGKNRYHEFDS
;
A
#
# COMPACT_ATOMS: atom_id res chain seq x y z
N LEU A 1 1.19 -13.45 -4.45
CA LEU A 1 1.00 -12.01 -4.19
C LEU A 1 1.53 -11.60 -2.81
N ALA A 2 0.89 -12.03 -1.71
CA ALA A 2 1.29 -11.64 -0.34
C ALA A 2 2.78 -11.85 -0.03
N GLN A 3 3.38 -12.95 -0.49
CA GLN A 3 4.81 -13.21 -0.30
C GLN A 3 5.71 -12.21 -1.02
N HIS A 4 5.38 -11.84 -2.28
CA HIS A 4 6.14 -10.82 -3.02
C HIS A 4 6.03 -9.45 -2.35
N MET A 5 4.83 -9.09 -1.87
CA MET A 5 4.63 -7.83 -1.16
C MET A 5 5.38 -7.80 0.17
N LYS A 6 5.39 -8.90 0.94
CA LYS A 6 6.19 -9.01 2.17
C LYS A 6 7.70 -8.89 1.91
N GLN A 7 8.21 -9.47 0.83
CA GLN A 7 9.63 -9.35 0.44
C GLN A 7 10.00 -7.93 0.00
N ALA A 8 9.01 -7.12 -0.41
CA ALA A 8 9.20 -5.71 -0.75
C ALA A 8 9.19 -4.78 0.48
N LEU A 9 8.99 -5.29 1.69
CA LEU A 9 9.05 -4.51 2.93
C LEU A 9 10.49 -4.47 3.48
N ARG A 10 10.79 -3.41 4.24
CA ARG A 10 12.03 -3.28 5.01
C ARG A 10 11.90 -4.07 6.32
N GLU A 11 13.03 -4.28 6.98
CA GLU A 11 13.00 -4.77 8.36
C GLU A 11 12.34 -3.70 9.26
N GLY A 12 11.40 -4.10 10.11
CA GLY A 12 10.59 -3.20 10.95
C GLY A 12 9.22 -2.84 10.37
N ASP A 13 9.05 -2.91 9.05
CA ASP A 13 7.74 -2.73 8.41
C ASP A 13 6.82 -3.92 8.73
N THR A 14 5.53 -3.65 8.93
CA THR A 14 4.53 -4.68 9.20
C THR A 14 3.48 -4.72 8.11
N MET A 15 3.03 -5.92 7.73
CA MET A 15 1.91 -6.10 6.79
C MET A 15 0.97 -7.20 7.24
N ALA A 16 -0.31 -6.87 7.26
CA ALA A 16 -1.40 -7.78 7.60
C ALA A 16 -2.41 -7.87 6.44
N ARG A 17 -3.08 -9.01 6.34
CA ARG A 17 -4.24 -9.18 5.46
C ARG A 17 -5.50 -8.99 6.29
N ILE A 18 -6.37 -8.07 5.87
CA ILE A 18 -7.60 -7.76 6.59
C ILE A 18 -8.74 -8.66 6.12
N SER A 19 -8.89 -8.78 4.81
CA SER A 19 -10.01 -9.44 4.12
C SER A 19 -9.53 -9.87 2.74
N GLY A 20 -10.15 -10.90 2.15
CA GLY A 20 -9.98 -11.27 0.74
C GLY A 20 -8.59 -10.99 0.13
N ASP A 21 -8.54 -9.96 -0.71
CA ASP A 21 -7.36 -9.40 -1.38
C ASP A 21 -6.86 -8.06 -0.80
N GLU A 22 -7.37 -7.65 0.36
CA GLU A 22 -7.06 -6.39 1.04
C GLU A 22 -5.96 -6.56 2.09
N PHE A 23 -4.96 -5.69 2.01
CA PHE A 23 -3.78 -5.69 2.87
C PHE A 23 -3.58 -4.29 3.46
N VAL A 24 -3.10 -4.25 4.71
CA VAL A 24 -2.66 -3.04 5.38
C VAL A 24 -1.18 -3.19 5.71
N ALA A 25 -0.41 -2.13 5.45
CA ALA A 25 0.99 -2.04 5.84
C ALA A 25 1.21 -0.84 6.75
N VAL A 26 2.00 -1.03 7.81
CA VAL A 26 2.45 0.02 8.72
C VAL A 26 3.94 0.19 8.53
N LEU A 27 4.35 1.41 8.21
CA LEU A 27 5.70 1.77 7.82
C LEU A 27 6.24 2.78 8.84
N PRO A 28 6.87 2.31 9.93
CA PRO A 28 7.41 3.20 10.96
C PRO A 28 8.68 3.92 10.47
N ASP A 29 9.12 4.91 11.24
CA ASP A 29 10.43 5.57 11.09
C ASP A 29 10.67 6.23 9.71
N LEU A 30 9.61 6.73 9.08
CA LEU A 30 9.73 7.61 7.92
C LEU A 30 10.24 8.98 8.37
N THR A 31 11.37 9.42 7.80
CA THR A 31 11.94 10.75 8.10
C THR A 31 11.23 11.83 7.28
N ASP A 32 10.92 11.53 6.03
CA ASP A 32 10.11 12.37 5.14
C ASP A 32 9.04 11.53 4.42
N VAL A 33 7.92 12.15 4.05
CA VAL A 33 6.94 11.60 3.12
C VAL A 33 7.62 11.16 1.81
N ALA A 34 8.61 11.91 1.33
CA ALA A 34 9.37 11.53 0.15
C ALA A 34 10.10 10.17 0.27
N ASP A 35 10.45 9.75 1.49
CA ASP A 35 11.13 8.47 1.74
C ASP A 35 10.22 7.25 1.56
N CYS A 36 8.89 7.48 1.55
CA CYS A 36 7.92 6.43 1.33
C CYS A 36 7.76 6.10 -0.17
N THR A 37 7.98 7.07 -1.08
CA THR A 37 7.75 6.89 -2.53
C THR A 37 8.52 5.68 -3.12
N PRO A 38 9.81 5.45 -2.82
CA PRO A 38 10.52 4.27 -3.31
C PRO A 38 9.91 2.96 -2.81
N LEU A 39 9.42 2.94 -1.57
CA LEU A 39 8.80 1.76 -0.97
C LEU A 39 7.42 1.48 -1.58
N LEU A 40 6.60 2.51 -1.81
CA LEU A 40 5.31 2.40 -2.48
C LEU A 40 5.47 1.88 -3.92
N ASN A 41 6.45 2.40 -4.67
CA ASN A 41 6.77 1.93 -6.01
C ASN A 41 7.23 0.47 -6.01
N ARG A 42 8.03 0.07 -5.00
CA ARG A 42 8.47 -1.32 -4.84
C ARG A 42 7.30 -2.25 -4.55
N LEU A 43 6.33 -1.82 -3.72
CA LEU A 43 5.10 -2.57 -3.45
C LEU A 43 4.23 -2.73 -4.69
N LEU A 44 4.04 -1.67 -5.49
CA LEU A 44 3.32 -1.73 -6.77
C LEU A 44 4.00 -2.67 -7.78
N ALA A 45 5.33 -2.60 -7.88
CA ALA A 45 6.12 -3.49 -8.73
C ALA A 45 6.01 -4.95 -8.28
N ALA A 46 6.12 -5.21 -6.98
CA ALA A 46 5.98 -6.56 -6.41
C ALA A 46 4.57 -7.12 -6.60
N ALA A 47 3.54 -6.27 -6.47
CA ALA A 47 2.15 -6.65 -6.71
C ALA A 47 1.89 -6.97 -8.19
N SER A 48 2.53 -6.23 -9.10
CA SER A 48 2.39 -6.41 -10.55
C SER A 48 3.34 -7.42 -11.18
N HIS A 49 4.15 -8.10 -10.36
CA HIS A 49 5.03 -9.17 -10.81
C HIS A 49 4.19 -10.35 -11.35
N PRO A 50 4.49 -10.87 -12.56
CA PRO A 50 3.75 -11.99 -13.13
C PRO A 50 3.73 -13.21 -12.21
N LEU A 51 2.55 -13.82 -12.08
CA LEU A 51 2.32 -15.04 -11.30
C LEU A 51 2.07 -16.18 -12.26
N GLN A 52 2.85 -17.25 -12.14
CA GLN A 52 2.61 -18.47 -12.91
C GLN A 52 1.58 -19.35 -12.20
N VAL A 53 0.50 -19.67 -12.89
CA VAL A 53 -0.55 -20.60 -12.44
C VAL A 53 -0.70 -21.68 -13.50
N GLY A 54 0.00 -22.80 -13.30
CA GLY A 54 0.16 -23.84 -14.31
C GLY A 54 0.92 -23.28 -15.52
N ASN A 55 0.28 -23.30 -16.69
CA ASN A 55 0.85 -22.76 -17.94
C ASN A 55 0.41 -21.31 -18.22
N LEU A 56 -0.34 -20.68 -17.30
CA LEU A 56 -0.84 -19.32 -17.45
C LEU A 56 0.03 -18.34 -16.68
N SER A 57 0.50 -17.30 -17.36
CA SER A 57 1.14 -16.14 -16.73
C SER A 57 0.09 -15.07 -16.48
N LEU A 58 -0.30 -14.89 -15.22
CA LEU A 58 -1.26 -13.89 -14.79
C LEU A 58 -0.55 -12.63 -14.32
N ARG A 59 -1.09 -11.47 -14.67
CA ARG A 59 -0.65 -10.18 -14.15
C ARG A 59 -1.79 -9.52 -13.41
N VAL A 60 -1.58 -9.24 -12.13
CA VAL A 60 -2.50 -8.44 -11.32
C VAL A 60 -1.90 -7.05 -11.11
N SER A 61 -2.69 -6.11 -10.62
CA SER A 61 -2.22 -4.81 -10.17
C SER A 61 -2.80 -4.48 -8.82
N ALA A 62 -2.15 -3.58 -8.09
CA ALA A 62 -2.64 -3.08 -6.82
C ALA A 62 -2.98 -1.59 -6.94
N SER A 63 -3.96 -1.15 -6.16
CA SER A 63 -4.15 0.26 -5.86
C SER A 63 -3.77 0.45 -4.40
N LEU A 64 -2.97 1.47 -4.11
CA LEU A 64 -2.54 1.78 -2.75
C LEU A 64 -3.15 3.12 -2.33
N GLY A 65 -3.50 3.22 -1.05
CA GLY A 65 -3.86 4.48 -0.42
C GLY A 65 -2.97 4.67 0.80
N VAL A 66 -2.54 5.91 1.00
CA VAL A 66 -1.52 6.24 2.00
C VAL A 66 -2.03 7.37 2.89
N SER A 67 -1.89 7.19 4.19
CA SER A 67 -2.08 8.24 5.19
C SER A 67 -0.83 8.32 6.06
N PHE A 68 -0.47 9.54 6.49
CA PHE A 68 0.72 9.78 7.30
C PHE A 68 0.35 10.10 8.74
N TYR A 69 1.27 9.82 9.64
CA TYR A 69 1.19 10.17 11.05
C TYR A 69 2.60 10.58 11.53
N PRO A 70 2.73 11.60 12.41
CA PRO A 70 1.66 12.43 12.99
C PRO A 70 1.04 13.42 11.99
N GLN A 71 -0.20 13.84 12.24
CA GLN A 71 -0.92 14.89 11.49
C GLN A 71 -1.06 16.16 12.34
N ALA A 72 -1.50 17.27 11.73
CA ALA A 72 -1.73 18.53 12.44
C ALA A 72 -2.82 18.43 13.52
N GLN A 73 -3.80 17.55 13.33
CA GLN A 73 -4.84 17.24 14.30
C GLN A 73 -4.57 15.85 14.89
N GLU A 74 -5.03 15.63 16.12
CA GLU A 74 -4.97 14.30 16.73
C GLU A 74 -5.91 13.34 15.99
N VAL A 75 -5.39 12.16 15.65
CA VAL A 75 -6.08 11.16 14.85
C VAL A 75 -5.89 9.78 15.45
N GLU A 76 -6.99 9.07 15.65
CA GLU A 76 -7.01 7.69 16.08
C GLU A 76 -6.62 6.72 14.95
N ALA A 77 -6.13 5.54 15.30
CA ALA A 77 -5.72 4.52 14.34
C ALA A 77 -6.83 4.15 13.33
N ASP A 78 -8.08 4.03 13.79
CA ASP A 78 -9.21 3.74 12.91
C ASP A 78 -9.47 4.85 11.88
N GLN A 79 -9.16 6.11 12.24
CA GLN A 79 -9.30 7.22 11.31
C GLN A 79 -8.17 7.24 10.28
N LEU A 80 -6.92 6.93 10.67
CA LEU A 80 -5.81 6.77 9.73
C LEU A 80 -6.09 5.67 8.68
N LEU A 81 -6.68 4.56 9.12
CA LEU A 81 -7.08 3.47 8.22
C LEU A 81 -8.17 3.90 7.23
N ARG A 82 -9.20 4.62 7.70
CA ARG A 82 -10.24 5.17 6.82
C ARG A 82 -9.69 6.18 5.80
N GLN A 83 -8.76 7.04 6.21
CA GLN A 83 -8.10 7.99 5.32
C GLN A 83 -7.30 7.26 4.22
N ALA A 84 -6.52 6.24 4.60
CA ALA A 84 -5.80 5.41 3.64
C ALA A 84 -6.75 4.67 2.69
N ASP A 85 -7.86 4.12 3.18
CA ASP A 85 -8.87 3.46 2.35
C ASP A 85 -9.52 4.44 1.34
N GLN A 86 -9.88 5.65 1.80
CA GLN A 86 -10.41 6.70 0.92
C GLN A 86 -9.40 7.06 -0.18
N ALA A 87 -8.13 7.23 0.16
CA ALA A 87 -7.09 7.49 -0.84
C ALA A 87 -6.91 6.30 -1.80
N MET A 88 -6.96 5.06 -1.31
CA MET A 88 -6.89 3.86 -2.14
C MET A 88 -8.06 3.81 -3.14
N TYR A 89 -9.26 4.20 -2.71
CA TYR A 89 -10.40 4.31 -3.60
C TYR A 89 -10.15 5.34 -4.72
N GLN A 90 -9.56 6.50 -4.40
CA GLN A 90 -9.14 7.47 -5.41
C GLN A 90 -8.13 6.87 -6.40
N ALA A 91 -7.14 6.11 -5.90
CA ALA A 91 -6.21 5.38 -6.77
C ALA A 91 -6.90 4.35 -7.68
N LYS A 92 -7.96 3.67 -7.19
CA LYS A 92 -8.76 2.72 -8.00
C LYS A 92 -9.49 3.43 -9.14
N VAL A 93 -10.15 4.55 -8.87
CA VAL A 93 -10.92 5.28 -9.90
C VAL A 93 -10.02 6.04 -10.89
N ALA A 94 -8.84 6.49 -10.46
CA ALA A 94 -7.86 7.19 -11.31
C ALA A 94 -7.06 6.28 -12.27
N GLY A 95 -7.44 5.00 -12.41
CA GLY A 95 -6.87 4.08 -13.39
C GLY A 95 -6.06 2.91 -12.83
N LYS A 96 -6.12 2.67 -11.51
CA LYS A 96 -5.44 1.55 -10.81
C LYS A 96 -3.90 1.58 -10.98
N ASN A 97 -3.21 0.58 -10.43
CA ASN A 97 -1.75 0.42 -10.50
C ASN A 97 -0.96 1.66 -10.09
N ARG A 98 -1.43 2.34 -9.04
CA ARG A 98 -0.87 3.59 -8.51
C ARG A 98 -1.17 3.69 -7.03
N TYR A 99 -0.52 4.63 -6.38
CA TYR A 99 -0.89 5.07 -5.05
C TYR A 99 -1.57 6.44 -5.11
N HIS A 100 -2.33 6.76 -4.07
CA HIS A 100 -2.80 8.10 -3.79
C HIS A 100 -2.54 8.39 -2.31
N GLU A 101 -2.08 9.61 -2.02
CA GLU A 101 -1.91 10.10 -0.66
C GLU A 101 -3.21 10.77 -0.21
N PHE A 102 -3.62 10.56 1.04
CA PHE A 102 -4.75 11.27 1.60
C PHE A 102 -4.38 12.75 1.78
N ASP A 103 -5.18 13.63 1.19
CA ASP A 103 -5.03 15.08 1.32
C ASP A 103 -5.74 15.51 2.62
N SER A 104 -4.95 15.85 3.64
CA SER A 104 -5.41 16.15 5.01
C SER A 104 -5.42 17.64 5.32
#